data_AF-A0A9X6M4S8-F1
#
_entry.id   AF-A0A9X6M4S8-F1
#
_cell.length_a   1.000
_cell.length_b   1.000
_cell.length_c   1.000
_cell.angle_alpha   90.00
_cell.angle_beta   90.00
_cell.angle_gamma   90.00
#
_symmetry.space_group_name_H-M   'P 1'
#
loop_
_entity.id
_entity.type
_entity.pdbx_description
1 polymer ?
#
loop_
_entity_poly.entity_id
_entity_poly.type
_entity_poly.pdbx_seq_one_letter_code
_entity_poly.pdbx_strand_id
1 'polypeptide(L)'
;MTELENIKYSDFGDFLYPIEYYHFYKGSLGINFKIELLCLENRFAFHLMTENTKVPENLRYFSCNDQRVLEELGLYDNIDYTSKQATLQLAIDLGTAIAKKYCK
;
A
#
# COMPACT_ATOMS: atom_id res chain seq x y z
N MET A 1 -31.65 -18.41 -13.76
CA MET A 1 -30.59 -18.67 -12.76
C MET A 1 -29.29 -18.23 -13.37
N THR A 2 -28.55 -17.45 -12.60
CA THR A 2 -27.60 -16.38 -12.95
C THR A 2 -26.20 -16.89 -13.29
N GLU A 3 -25.46 -16.13 -14.11
CA GLU A 3 -24.12 -16.35 -14.70
C GLU A 3 -22.94 -16.66 -13.73
N LEU A 4 -23.22 -17.06 -12.50
CA LEU A 4 -22.23 -17.31 -11.45
C LEU A 4 -21.63 -18.73 -11.47
N GLU A 5 -22.22 -19.67 -12.22
CA GLU A 5 -21.83 -21.09 -12.17
C GLU A 5 -20.52 -21.43 -12.92
N ASN A 6 -19.92 -20.47 -13.62
CA ASN A 6 -18.71 -20.68 -14.43
C ASN A 6 -17.44 -20.00 -13.89
N ILE A 7 -17.43 -19.52 -12.64
CA ILE A 7 -16.21 -18.95 -12.06
C ILE A 7 -15.39 -20.07 -11.41
N LYS A 8 -14.30 -20.47 -12.07
CA LYS A 8 -13.28 -21.35 -11.49
C LYS A 8 -12.28 -20.50 -10.71
N TYR A 9 -12.37 -20.53 -9.38
CA TYR A 9 -11.36 -19.94 -8.50
C TYR A 9 -10.17 -20.90 -8.34
N SER A 10 -8.95 -20.39 -8.44
CA SER A 10 -7.73 -21.06 -7.99
C SER A 10 -7.42 -20.62 -6.56
N ASP A 11 -7.00 -21.55 -5.68
CA ASP A 11 -6.74 -21.36 -4.24
C ASP A 11 -5.60 -20.38 -3.86
N PHE A 12 -5.32 -19.37 -4.68
CA PHE A 12 -4.39 -18.29 -4.37
C PHE A 12 -5.00 -16.94 -4.77
N GLY A 13 -5.78 -16.33 -3.88
CA GLY A 13 -5.85 -14.86 -3.84
C GLY A 13 -7.22 -14.18 -3.73
N ASP A 14 -8.34 -14.87 -3.98
CA ASP A 14 -9.66 -14.21 -3.95
C ASP A 14 -10.39 -14.43 -2.63
N PHE A 15 -9.82 -13.90 -1.56
CA PHE A 15 -10.62 -13.61 -0.38
C PHE A 15 -11.20 -12.21 -0.55
N LEU A 16 -12.53 -12.09 -0.45
CA LEU A 16 -13.28 -10.84 -0.33
C LEU A 16 -12.95 -10.16 1.01
N TYR A 17 -11.68 -9.82 1.23
CA TYR A 17 -11.30 -9.06 2.40
C TYR A 17 -11.84 -7.64 2.26
N PRO A 18 -12.37 -7.04 3.35
CA PRO A 18 -12.71 -5.64 3.34
C PRO A 18 -11.48 -4.82 2.94
N ILE A 19 -11.64 -3.99 1.90
CA ILE A 19 -10.64 -3.02 1.50
C ILE A 19 -11.11 -1.65 1.99
N GLU A 20 -10.24 -0.97 2.71
CA GLU A 20 -10.46 0.41 3.12
C GLU A 20 -9.54 1.35 2.34
N TYR A 21 -10.09 2.47 1.88
CA TYR A 21 -9.36 3.43 1.06
C TYR A 21 -9.03 4.67 1.88
N TYR A 22 -7.75 5.04 1.90
CA TYR A 22 -7.25 6.22 2.59
C TYR A 22 -6.45 7.09 1.65
N HIS A 23 -6.63 8.40 1.74
CA HIS A 23 -5.85 9.36 0.97
C HIS A 23 -5.11 10.28 1.94
N PHE A 24 -3.87 10.63 1.62
CA PHE A 24 -3.16 11.67 2.35
C PHE A 24 -2.38 12.58 1.41
N TYR A 25 -2.25 13.84 1.84
CA TYR A 25 -1.56 14.89 1.11
C TYR A 25 -0.33 15.36 1.89
N LYS A 26 0.84 15.36 1.25
CA LYS A 26 2.06 15.92 1.83
C LYS A 26 2.29 17.34 1.31
N GLY A 27 1.65 18.31 1.96
CA GLY A 27 1.58 19.70 1.47
C GLY A 27 2.90 20.41 1.21
N SER A 28 3.92 20.16 2.02
CA SER A 28 5.25 20.75 1.79
C SER A 28 5.96 20.24 0.54
N LEU A 29 5.46 19.15 -0.07
CA LEU A 29 6.06 18.48 -1.23
C LEU A 29 5.07 18.36 -2.41
N GLY A 30 3.85 18.89 -2.26
CA GLY A 30 2.85 18.96 -3.32
C GLY A 30 2.42 17.61 -3.90
N ILE A 31 2.39 16.54 -3.09
CA ILE A 31 2.08 15.18 -3.56
C ILE A 31 0.97 14.52 -2.76
N ASN A 32 0.10 13.81 -3.49
CA ASN A 32 -0.96 12.97 -2.95
C ASN A 32 -0.58 11.50 -3.04
N PHE A 33 -0.99 10.75 -2.04
CA PHE A 33 -0.94 9.30 -2.04
C PHE A 33 -2.31 8.72 -1.74
N LYS A 34 -2.56 7.56 -2.33
CA LYS A 34 -3.71 6.69 -2.04
C LYS A 34 -3.18 5.42 -1.38
N ILE A 35 -3.90 4.91 -0.40
CA ILE A 35 -3.62 3.68 0.31
C ILE A 35 -4.85 2.80 0.16
N GLU A 36 -4.65 1.60 -0.38
CA GLU A 36 -5.59 0.49 -0.24
C GLU A 36 -5.15 -0.34 0.95
N LEU A 37 -5.92 -0.34 2.03
CA LEU A 37 -5.66 -1.18 3.19
C LEU A 37 -6.47 -2.46 3.08
N LEU A 38 -5.77 -3.60 3.05
CA LEU A 38 -6.36 -4.93 3.06
C LEU A 38 -6.56 -5.36 4.51
N CYS A 39 -7.82 -5.50 4.94
CA CYS A 39 -8.19 -5.95 6.28
C CYS A 39 -8.34 -7.47 6.29
N LEU A 40 -7.23 -8.18 6.53
CA LEU A 40 -7.21 -9.63 6.64
C LEU A 40 -7.60 -10.04 8.07
N GLU A 41 -8.10 -11.26 8.27
CA GLU A 41 -8.68 -11.69 9.56
C GLU A 41 -7.79 -11.40 10.78
N ASN A 42 -6.47 -11.64 10.65
CA ASN A 42 -5.50 -11.51 11.76
C ASN A 42 -4.36 -10.53 11.45
N ARG A 43 -4.43 -9.80 10.33
CA ARG A 43 -3.35 -8.92 9.88
C ARG A 43 -3.85 -7.89 8.87
N PHE A 44 -3.06 -6.87 8.65
CA PHE A 44 -3.30 -5.83 7.68
C PHE A 44 -2.16 -5.79 6.67
N ALA A 45 -2.49 -5.41 5.45
CA ALA A 45 -1.52 -5.13 4.40
C ALA A 45 -1.96 -3.88 3.65
N PHE A 46 -1.09 -3.29 2.84
CA PHE A 46 -1.51 -2.18 1.98
C PHE A 46 -0.87 -2.18 0.61
N HIS A 47 -1.55 -1.52 -0.33
CA HIS A 47 -0.95 -0.95 -1.53
C HIS A 47 -0.82 0.56 -1.35
N LEU A 48 0.36 1.11 -1.65
CA LEU A 48 0.59 2.55 -1.66
C LEU A 48 0.74 3.01 -3.11
N MET A 49 0.04 4.11 -3.43
CA MET A 49 -0.08 4.57 -4.82
C MET A 49 0.07 6.08 -4.93
N THR A 50 0.69 6.54 -6.01
CA THR A 50 0.72 7.94 -6.40
C THR A 50 0.76 8.09 -7.92
N GLU A 51 0.04 9.08 -8.43
CA GLU A 51 0.03 9.42 -9.86
C GLU A 51 1.12 10.46 -10.20
N ASN A 52 1.96 10.84 -9.24
CA ASN A 52 2.99 11.85 -9.44
C ASN A 52 4.13 11.32 -10.33
N THR A 53 4.29 11.92 -11.51
CA THR A 53 5.28 11.50 -12.50
C THR A 53 6.73 11.78 -12.09
N LYS A 54 6.98 12.60 -11.07
CA LYS A 54 8.32 12.79 -10.48
C LYS A 54 8.81 11.56 -9.71
N VAL A 55 7.89 10.72 -9.22
CA VAL A 55 8.23 9.47 -8.53
C VAL A 55 8.58 8.40 -9.58
N PRO A 56 9.65 7.60 -9.40
CA PRO A 56 9.96 6.46 -10.27
C PRO A 56 8.77 5.50 -10.40
N GLU A 57 8.57 4.94 -11.59
CA GLU A 57 7.39 4.11 -11.89
C GLU A 57 7.25 2.91 -10.93
N ASN A 58 8.36 2.27 -10.58
CA ASN A 58 8.39 1.16 -9.62
C ASN A 58 8.03 1.55 -8.17
N LEU A 59 7.92 2.85 -7.88
CA LEU A 59 7.54 3.40 -6.57
C LEU A 59 6.19 4.12 -6.61
N ARG A 60 5.55 4.21 -7.79
CA ARG A 60 4.21 4.79 -7.94
C ARG A 60 3.09 3.84 -7.50
N TYR A 61 3.35 2.54 -7.48
CA TYR A 61 2.44 1.51 -7.02
C TYR A 61 3.27 0.35 -6.44
N PHE A 62 3.14 0.08 -5.16
CA PHE A 62 3.79 -1.08 -4.53
C PHE A 62 3.02 -1.57 -3.31
N SER A 63 3.25 -2.82 -2.95
CA SER A 63 2.65 -3.43 -1.76
C SER A 63 3.57 -3.32 -0.55
N CYS A 64 3.01 -3.40 0.66
CA CYS A 64 3.78 -3.42 1.90
C CYS A 64 4.80 -4.57 2.02
N ASN A 65 4.75 -5.55 1.11
CA ASN A 65 5.65 -6.70 1.07
C ASN A 65 6.71 -6.58 -0.05
N ASP A 66 6.77 -5.46 -0.79
CA ASP A 66 7.86 -5.25 -1.75
C ASP A 66 9.16 -4.94 -1.00
N GLN A 67 9.90 -6.02 -0.72
CA GLN A 67 11.15 -5.99 0.03
C GLN A 67 12.16 -5.00 -0.56
N ARG A 68 12.21 -4.85 -1.88
CA ARG A 68 13.15 -3.94 -2.55
C ARG A 68 12.85 -2.49 -2.20
N VAL A 69 11.57 -2.14 -2.10
CA VAL A 69 11.13 -0.78 -1.74
C VAL A 69 11.43 -0.50 -0.26
N LEU A 70 11.17 -1.47 0.61
CA LEU A 70 11.47 -1.36 2.05
C LEU A 70 12.97 -1.17 2.30
N GLU A 71 13.80 -1.94 1.59
CA GLU A 71 15.27 -1.83 1.63
C GLU A 71 15.74 -0.47 1.07
N GLU A 72 15.22 -0.04 -0.09
CA GLU A 72 15.59 1.24 -0.71
C GLU A 72 15.29 2.44 0.21
N LEU A 73 14.24 2.32 1.03
CA LEU A 73 13.78 3.37 1.93
C LEU A 73 14.27 3.20 3.38
N GLY A 74 15.01 2.13 3.68
CA GLY A 74 15.62 1.88 5.00
C GLY A 74 14.63 1.58 6.12
N LEU A 75 13.48 0.98 5.81
CA LEU A 75 12.36 0.76 6.74
C LEU A 75 12.13 -0.74 7.00
N TYR A 76 13.17 -1.45 7.46
CA TYR A 76 13.19 -2.92 7.46
C TYR A 76 12.81 -3.60 8.80
N ASP A 77 12.70 -2.88 9.92
CA ASP A 77 12.64 -3.53 11.23
C ASP A 77 11.28 -3.43 11.95
N ASN A 78 10.83 -4.59 12.46
CA ASN A 78 9.72 -4.77 13.42
C ASN A 78 8.39 -4.12 13.03
N ILE A 79 7.96 -4.32 11.79
CA ILE A 79 6.69 -3.81 11.30
C ILE A 79 5.55 -4.66 11.86
N ASP A 80 4.70 -4.04 12.69
CA ASP A 80 3.51 -4.67 13.23
C ASP A 80 2.34 -4.62 12.23
N TYR A 81 2.20 -5.68 11.44
CA TYR A 81 1.06 -5.86 10.55
C TYR A 81 -0.20 -6.37 11.26
N THR A 82 -0.17 -6.66 12.57
CA THR A 82 -1.39 -7.06 13.31
C THR A 82 -2.23 -5.85 13.72
N SER A 83 -1.62 -4.67 13.76
CA SER A 83 -2.29 -3.40 14.05
C SER A 83 -2.60 -2.62 12.78
N LYS A 84 -3.89 -2.33 12.58
CA LYS A 84 -4.36 -1.43 11.51
C LYS A 84 -3.68 -0.06 11.55
N GLN A 85 -3.54 0.51 12.75
CA GLN A 85 -2.94 1.82 12.92
C GLN A 85 -1.45 1.80 12.58
N ALA A 86 -0.71 0.78 13.01
CA ALA A 86 0.70 0.64 12.69
C ALA A 86 0.92 0.45 11.18
N THR A 87 0.06 -0.36 10.55
CA THR A 87 0.10 -0.61 9.10
C THR A 87 -0.19 0.64 8.28
N LEU A 88 -1.19 1.44 8.68
CA LEU A 88 -1.49 2.73 8.04
C LEU A 88 -0.37 3.75 8.25
N GLN A 89 0.20 3.82 9.45
CA GLN A 89 1.31 4.73 9.74
C GLN A 89 2.53 4.39 8.89
N LEU A 90 2.86 3.11 8.72
CA LEU A 90 3.92 2.67 7.83
C LEU A 90 3.69 3.15 6.39
N ALA A 91 2.47 3.01 5.85
CA ALA A 91 2.13 3.48 4.51
C ALA A 91 2.37 4.99 4.35
N ILE A 92 2.00 5.79 5.38
CA ILE A 92 2.23 7.24 5.40
C ILE A 92 3.72 7.57 5.47
N ASP A 93 4.49 6.85 6.28
CA ASP A 93 5.92 7.05 6.44
C ASP A 93 6.68 6.74 5.16
N LEU A 94 6.33 5.64 4.47
CA LEU A 94 6.87 5.27 3.18
C LEU A 94 6.57 6.31 2.11
N GLY A 95 5.31 6.72 1.96
CA GLY A 95 4.95 7.76 0.98
C GLY A 95 5.62 9.10 1.29
N THR A 96 5.79 9.42 2.57
CA THR A 96 6.55 10.61 2.99
C THR A 96 8.04 10.49 2.62
N ALA A 97 8.65 9.32 2.79
CA ALA A 97 10.04 9.08 2.40
C ALA A 97 10.24 9.20 0.89
N ILE A 98 9.34 8.60 0.10
CA ILE A 98 9.31 8.71 -1.37
C ILE A 98 9.20 10.18 -1.79
N ALA A 99 8.22 10.90 -1.23
CA ALA A 99 8.02 12.31 -1.52
C ALA A 99 9.28 13.14 -1.22
N LYS A 100 9.93 12.90 -0.07
CA LYS A 100 11.15 13.62 0.33
C LYS A 100 12.32 13.35 -0.62
N LYS A 101 12.40 12.13 -1.17
CA LYS A 101 13.50 11.70 -2.05
C LYS A 101 13.33 12.22 -3.47
N TYR A 102 12.10 12.23 -4.00
CA TYR A 102 11.83 12.45 -5.43
C TYR A 102 11.05 13.73 -5.76
N CYS A 103 10.46 14.41 -4.78
CA CYS A 103 9.60 15.58 -5.03
C CYS A 103 10.10 16.88 -4.38
N LYS A 104 11.26 16.86 -3.72
CA LYS A 104 11.94 18.07 -3.26
C LYS A 104 12.57 18.85 -4.41
#